data_AF-A0A2K3PEA8-F1
#
_entry.id   AF-A0A2K3PEA8-F1
#
_cell.length_a   1.000
_cell.length_b   1.000
_cell.length_c   1.000
_cell.angle_alpha   90.00
_cell.angle_beta   90.00
_cell.angle_gamma   90.00
#
_symmetry.space_group_name_H-M   'P 1'
#
loop_
_entity.id
_entity.type
_entity.pdbx_description
1 polymer ?
#
loop_
_entity_poly.entity_id
_entity_poly.type
_entity_poly.pdbx_seq_one_letter_code
_entity_poly.pdbx_strand_id
1 'polypeptide(L)'
;MGELRGLSRWRARYHGIGLDEPLISNATEKAGMLLVQVERFMRVLSSVLQQCLYEQDPVKQLLEISETDYDVEIDLETAERVRELVQFGGFSDTEYLRRNLAKEFQQLELSFKEAFQMPFTTISRKILCEDLLPLFPLPSLPQASSSSSSSSSSLTRIPTSISYYEDSSRASSSHYTGQHQVIDYLSFQVPDESFSDIENCICIVRGFMHNSDCLKKGYSSLEAVLLCVPVDYKCVDLSLYKDSQLVLLLNKDNNTSESAGDGCMMILEASDLPYVSLSRSAFVDVWRLQELKESAAILHIGDEKARTIPHCVIAPLAVSASRGVACVFAARKRALVYILEEDEDEVSDAE
;
A
#
# COMPACT_ATOMS: atom_id res chain seq x y z
N MET A 1 -7.05 -13.11 22.97
CA MET A 1 -5.83 -13.43 23.75
C MET A 1 -5.66 -14.91 24.05
N GLY A 2 -6.64 -15.59 24.66
CA GLY A 2 -6.53 -17.04 24.95
C GLY A 2 -6.22 -17.90 23.72
N GLU A 3 -6.85 -17.63 22.58
CA GLU A 3 -6.55 -18.31 21.30
C GLU A 3 -5.13 -18.03 20.81
N LEU A 4 -4.68 -16.77 20.83
CA LEU A 4 -3.32 -16.39 20.46
C LEU A 4 -2.28 -17.08 21.35
N ARG A 5 -2.57 -17.26 22.64
CA ARG A 5 -1.73 -18.04 23.56
C ARG A 5 -1.70 -19.52 23.20
N GLY A 6 -2.83 -20.07 22.73
CA GLY A 6 -2.88 -21.42 22.17
C GLY A 6 -2.00 -21.56 20.92
N LEU A 7 -2.07 -20.58 20.02
CA LEU A 7 -1.25 -20.56 18.80
C LEU A 7 0.24 -20.36 19.11
N SER A 8 0.61 -19.50 20.06
CA SER A 8 2.01 -19.24 20.42
C SER A 8 2.75 -20.48 20.93
N ARG A 9 2.01 -21.47 21.47
CA ARG A 9 2.57 -22.76 21.89
C ARG A 9 3.01 -23.64 20.72
N TRP A 10 2.45 -23.44 19.53
CA TRP A 10 2.86 -24.16 18.31
C TRP A 10 4.08 -23.49 17.68
N ARG A 11 5.21 -23.53 18.41
CA ARG A 11 6.46 -22.85 18.06
C ARG A 11 6.94 -23.18 16.65
N ALA A 12 6.82 -24.43 16.22
CA ALA A 12 7.22 -24.88 14.88
C ALA A 12 6.55 -24.09 13.74
N ARG A 13 5.34 -23.54 13.96
CA ARG A 13 4.65 -22.72 12.95
C ARG A 13 4.76 -21.22 13.21
N TYR A 14 4.61 -20.81 14.47
CA TYR A 14 4.36 -19.40 14.78
C TYR A 14 5.54 -18.64 15.38
N HIS A 15 6.58 -19.35 15.87
CA HIS A 15 7.80 -18.67 16.32
C HIS A 15 8.46 -17.91 15.16
N GLY A 16 8.41 -18.48 13.96
CA GLY A 16 8.95 -17.85 12.75
C GLY A 16 8.27 -16.54 12.36
N ILE A 17 7.04 -16.27 12.80
CA ILE A 17 6.35 -15.00 12.53
C ILE A 17 6.36 -14.06 13.74
N GLY A 18 7.14 -14.36 14.78
CA GLY A 18 7.30 -13.49 15.96
C GLY A 18 6.18 -13.60 16.99
N LEU A 19 5.37 -14.66 16.96
CA LEU A 19 4.36 -14.90 17.98
C LEU A 19 5.03 -15.53 19.22
N ASP A 20 5.36 -14.70 20.20
CA ASP A 20 6.10 -15.09 21.39
C ASP A 20 5.17 -15.50 22.54
N GLU A 21 5.34 -16.73 23.04
CA GLU A 21 4.48 -17.28 24.10
C GLU A 21 4.60 -16.55 25.45
N PRO A 22 5.82 -16.23 25.96
CA PRO A 22 5.98 -15.41 27.15
C PRO A 22 5.25 -14.06 27.07
N LEU A 23 5.41 -13.31 25.99
CA LEU A 23 4.77 -11.99 25.84
C LEU A 23 3.25 -12.09 25.75
N ILE A 24 2.73 -13.05 24.98
CA ILE A 24 1.28 -13.28 24.88
C ILE A 24 0.71 -13.78 26.22
N SER A 25 1.48 -14.56 26.98
CA SER A 25 1.09 -15.01 28.32
C SER A 25 1.05 -13.85 29.30
N ASN A 26 2.08 -12.98 29.34
CA ASN A 26 2.11 -11.77 30.15
C ASN A 26 0.93 -10.84 29.82
N ALA A 27 0.67 -10.60 28.53
CA ALA A 27 -0.48 -9.84 28.06
C ALA A 27 -1.83 -10.44 28.51
N THR A 28 -1.96 -11.77 28.45
CA THR A 28 -3.16 -12.46 28.95
C THR A 28 -3.30 -12.32 30.46
N GLU A 29 -2.19 -12.32 31.19
CA GLU A 29 -2.15 -12.16 32.63
C GLU A 29 -2.59 -10.76 33.06
N LYS A 30 -2.02 -9.70 32.44
CA LYS A 30 -2.41 -8.31 32.67
C LYS A 30 -3.89 -8.06 32.36
N ALA A 31 -4.43 -8.72 31.33
CA ALA A 31 -5.86 -8.63 31.04
C ALA A 31 -6.72 -9.24 32.17
N GLY A 32 -6.28 -10.36 32.73
CA GLY A 32 -6.92 -10.99 33.89
C GLY A 32 -6.85 -10.12 35.15
N MET A 33 -5.70 -9.52 35.44
CA MET A 33 -5.53 -8.59 36.57
C MET A 33 -6.44 -7.37 36.45
N LEU A 34 -6.51 -6.77 35.26
CA LEU A 34 -7.40 -5.64 35.00
C LEU A 34 -8.86 -6.02 35.24
N LEU A 35 -9.30 -7.21 34.83
CA LEU A 35 -10.66 -7.69 35.09
C LEU A 35 -10.95 -7.81 36.60
N VAL A 36 -10.01 -8.32 37.39
CA VAL A 36 -10.15 -8.38 38.85
C VAL A 36 -10.22 -6.99 39.46
N GLN A 37 -9.44 -6.03 38.95
CA GLN A 37 -9.47 -4.64 39.42
C GLN A 37 -10.76 -3.91 39.05
N VAL A 38 -11.31 -4.15 37.85
CA VAL A 38 -12.64 -3.64 37.46
C VAL A 38 -13.72 -4.24 38.37
N GLU A 39 -13.63 -5.52 38.69
CA GLU A 39 -14.57 -6.19 39.59
C GLU A 39 -14.52 -5.60 41.01
N ARG A 40 -13.31 -5.42 41.56
CA ARG A 40 -13.08 -4.74 42.84
C ARG A 40 -13.65 -3.33 42.83
N PHE A 41 -13.39 -2.56 41.77
CA PHE A 41 -13.91 -1.20 41.60
C PHE A 41 -15.45 -1.19 41.64
N MET A 42 -16.10 -2.09 40.91
CA MET A 42 -17.56 -2.20 40.90
C MET A 42 -18.14 -2.54 42.28
N ARG A 43 -17.48 -3.41 43.05
CA ARG A 43 -17.88 -3.72 44.44
C ARG A 43 -17.80 -2.50 45.35
N VAL A 44 -16.68 -1.77 45.29
CA VAL A 44 -16.47 -0.55 46.09
C VAL A 44 -17.49 0.53 45.72
N LEU A 45 -17.73 0.73 44.43
CA LEU A 45 -18.73 1.69 43.95
C LEU A 45 -20.13 1.34 44.45
N SER A 46 -20.50 0.05 44.39
CA SER A 46 -21.80 -0.43 44.90
C SER A 46 -21.96 -0.17 46.40
N SER A 47 -20.92 -0.46 47.21
CA SER A 47 -20.98 -0.21 48.66
C SER A 47 -21.11 1.26 49.01
N VAL A 48 -20.40 2.14 48.29
CA VAL A 48 -20.48 3.61 48.51
C VAL A 48 -21.88 4.13 48.18
N LEU A 49 -22.44 3.71 47.04
CA LEU A 49 -23.80 4.10 46.63
C LEU A 49 -24.86 3.63 47.63
N GLN A 50 -24.72 2.42 48.18
CA GLN A 50 -25.65 1.89 49.18
C GLN A 50 -25.55 2.59 50.53
N GLN A 51 -24.33 2.95 50.97
CA GLN A 51 -24.10 3.51 52.29
C GLN A 51 -24.31 5.03 52.34
N CYS A 52 -24.38 5.74 51.20
CA CYS A 52 -24.46 7.21 51.13
C CYS A 52 -23.37 7.92 51.97
N LEU A 53 -22.25 7.24 52.20
CA LEU A 53 -21.13 7.77 52.97
C LEU A 53 -20.26 8.61 52.03
N TYR A 54 -20.33 9.93 52.19
CA TYR A 54 -19.53 10.90 51.43
C TYR A 54 -18.33 11.44 52.23
N GLU A 55 -18.07 10.94 53.44
CA GLU A 55 -16.99 11.48 54.29
C GLU A 55 -15.58 11.09 53.83
N GLN A 56 -15.43 9.96 53.12
CA GLN A 56 -14.22 9.56 52.42
C GLN A 56 -14.62 9.08 51.03
N ASP A 57 -13.86 9.44 49.99
CA ASP A 57 -14.08 9.02 48.61
C ASP A 57 -13.14 7.85 48.26
N PRO A 58 -13.52 6.59 48.54
CA PRO A 58 -12.71 5.42 48.21
C PRO A 58 -12.68 5.15 46.69
N VAL A 59 -13.57 5.77 45.91
CA VAL A 59 -13.61 5.66 44.45
C VAL A 59 -12.47 6.48 43.85
N LYS A 60 -12.18 7.66 44.42
CA LYS A 60 -11.06 8.51 44.02
C LYS A 60 -9.72 7.77 44.06
N GLN A 61 -9.43 7.02 45.12
CA GLN A 61 -8.16 6.28 45.22
C GLN A 61 -7.96 5.23 44.13
N LEU A 62 -9.05 4.66 43.60
CA LEU A 62 -8.99 3.66 42.52
C LEU A 62 -8.89 4.27 41.12
N LEU A 63 -9.27 5.54 40.96
CA LEU A 63 -9.34 6.24 39.66
C LEU A 63 -8.32 7.38 39.51
N GLU A 64 -7.75 7.89 40.60
CA GLU A 64 -6.91 9.08 40.58
C GLU A 64 -5.61 8.81 39.82
N ILE A 65 -5.42 9.56 38.75
CA ILE A 65 -4.20 9.57 37.94
C ILE A 65 -3.22 10.54 38.62
N SER A 66 -2.49 10.08 39.63
CA SER A 66 -1.44 10.88 40.28
C SER A 66 -0.05 10.51 39.77
N GLU A 67 0.83 11.51 39.58
CA GLU A 67 2.25 11.30 39.25
C GLU A 67 3.04 10.70 40.44
N THR A 68 2.53 10.83 41.65
CA THR A 68 3.08 10.23 42.87
C THR A 68 2.65 8.78 43.03
N ASP A 69 3.60 7.92 43.42
CA ASP A 69 3.43 6.47 43.59
C ASP A 69 2.65 6.14 44.88
N TYR A 70 1.39 6.60 44.96
CA TYR A 70 0.48 6.13 45.99
C TYR A 70 0.03 4.72 45.65
N ASP A 71 0.39 3.77 46.49
CA ASP A 71 -0.11 2.41 46.47
C ASP A 71 -1.41 2.35 47.29
N VAL A 72 -2.39 1.65 46.73
CA VAL A 72 -3.64 1.33 47.44
C VAL A 72 -3.30 0.39 48.59
N GLU A 73 -3.69 0.77 49.80
CA GLU A 73 -3.48 -0.05 50.99
C GLU A 73 -4.34 -1.32 50.91
N ILE A 74 -3.74 -2.47 51.22
CA ILE A 74 -4.40 -3.77 51.26
C ILE A 74 -4.06 -4.41 52.59
N ASP A 75 -5.05 -5.05 53.19
CA ASP A 75 -4.85 -5.85 54.38
C ASP A 75 -3.84 -6.99 54.14
N LEU A 76 -3.05 -7.28 55.17
CA LEU A 76 -2.01 -8.30 55.14
C LEU A 76 -2.55 -9.68 54.77
N GLU A 77 -3.76 -10.01 55.22
CA GLU A 77 -4.42 -11.29 54.96
C GLU A 77 -4.73 -11.47 53.46
N THR A 78 -5.31 -10.47 52.81
CA THR A 78 -5.57 -10.50 51.36
C THR A 78 -4.26 -10.56 50.56
N ALA A 79 -3.23 -9.82 50.98
CA ALA A 79 -1.92 -9.87 50.33
C ALA A 79 -1.28 -11.28 50.44
N GLU A 80 -1.40 -11.93 51.59
CA GLU A 80 -0.94 -13.32 51.78
C GLU A 80 -1.73 -14.31 50.92
N ARG A 81 -3.07 -14.21 50.89
CA ARG A 81 -3.92 -15.05 50.03
C ARG A 81 -3.58 -14.90 48.56
N VAL A 82 -3.32 -13.69 48.07
CA VAL A 82 -2.89 -13.46 46.67
C VAL A 82 -1.55 -14.13 46.40
N ARG A 83 -0.62 -14.10 47.36
CA ARG A 83 0.67 -14.78 47.24
C ARG A 83 0.53 -16.30 47.23
N GLU A 84 -0.39 -16.86 48.02
CA GLU A 84 -0.71 -18.29 48.01
C GLU A 84 -1.34 -18.72 46.68
N LEU A 85 -2.20 -17.88 46.08
CA LEU A 85 -2.83 -18.17 44.79
C LEU A 85 -1.82 -18.42 43.67
N VAL A 86 -0.62 -17.83 43.73
CA VAL A 86 0.46 -18.13 42.77
C VAL A 86 0.76 -19.64 42.72
N GLN A 87 0.75 -20.32 43.87
CA GLN A 87 0.99 -21.77 43.96
C GLN A 87 -0.13 -22.60 43.31
N PHE A 88 -1.33 -22.03 43.19
CA PHE A 88 -2.50 -22.65 42.57
C PHE A 88 -2.71 -22.22 41.11
N GLY A 89 -1.71 -21.57 40.49
CA GLY A 89 -1.79 -21.10 39.11
C GLY A 89 -2.48 -19.74 38.94
N GLY A 90 -2.55 -18.96 40.02
CA GLY A 90 -2.92 -17.54 39.98
C GLY A 90 -1.89 -16.68 39.27
N PHE A 91 -2.15 -15.38 39.24
CA PHE A 91 -1.27 -14.41 38.59
C PHE A 91 0.10 -14.33 39.27
N SER A 92 1.16 -14.19 38.48
CA SER A 92 2.55 -14.11 38.91
C SER A 92 2.91 -12.78 39.58
N ASP A 93 2.31 -11.67 39.12
CA ASP A 93 2.45 -10.37 39.75
C ASP A 93 1.43 -10.22 40.89
N THR A 94 1.92 -10.26 42.13
CA THR A 94 1.10 -10.20 43.36
C THR A 94 0.75 -8.77 43.78
N GLU A 95 1.40 -7.77 43.19
CA GLU A 95 1.25 -6.38 43.59
C GLU A 95 0.15 -5.66 42.80
N TYR A 96 -0.50 -6.35 41.86
CA TYR A 96 -1.52 -5.76 40.99
C TYR A 96 -2.67 -5.09 41.75
N LEU A 97 -3.05 -5.60 42.92
CA LEU A 97 -4.09 -5.01 43.77
C LEU A 97 -3.65 -3.67 44.42
N ARG A 98 -2.34 -3.45 44.59
CA ARG A 98 -1.82 -2.19 45.17
C ARG A 98 -1.84 -1.05 44.15
N ARG A 99 -1.93 -1.39 42.86
CA ARG A 99 -2.01 -0.41 41.79
C ARG A 99 -3.46 0.03 41.61
N ASN A 100 -3.64 1.29 41.21
CA ASN A 100 -4.95 1.81 40.82
C ASN A 100 -5.33 1.32 39.41
N LEU A 101 -6.58 1.58 39.01
CA LEU A 101 -7.11 1.10 37.73
C LEU A 101 -6.33 1.67 36.54
N ALA A 102 -5.88 2.92 36.63
CA ALA A 102 -5.12 3.58 35.58
C ALA A 102 -3.74 2.93 35.36
N LYS A 103 -3.01 2.62 36.45
CA LYS A 103 -1.72 1.91 36.42
C LYS A 103 -1.88 0.52 35.81
N GLU A 104 -2.91 -0.22 36.19
CA GLU A 104 -3.17 -1.56 35.63
C GLU A 104 -3.57 -1.52 34.15
N PHE A 105 -4.33 -0.50 33.74
CA PHE A 105 -4.62 -0.27 32.33
C PHE A 105 -3.34 0.05 31.52
N GLN A 106 -2.44 0.88 32.06
CA GLN A 106 -1.15 1.16 31.41
C GLN A 106 -0.28 -0.09 31.31
N GLN A 107 -0.22 -0.93 32.35
CA GLN A 107 0.51 -2.20 32.30
C GLN A 107 -0.05 -3.14 31.22
N LEU A 108 -1.37 -3.21 31.10
CA LEU A 108 -2.03 -3.95 30.02
C LEU A 108 -1.64 -3.40 28.65
N GLU A 109 -1.75 -2.08 28.44
CA GLU A 109 -1.42 -1.43 27.17
C GLU A 109 0.02 -1.69 26.75
N LEU A 110 0.98 -1.53 27.67
CA LEU A 110 2.39 -1.80 27.42
C LEU A 110 2.62 -3.28 27.04
N SER A 111 2.01 -4.21 27.78
CA SER A 111 2.15 -5.64 27.47
C SER A 111 1.58 -6.02 26.09
N PHE A 112 0.49 -5.39 25.66
CA PHE A 112 -0.11 -5.60 24.33
C PHE A 112 0.77 -5.00 23.25
N LYS A 113 1.30 -3.79 23.48
CA LYS A 113 2.22 -3.13 22.55
C LYS A 113 3.46 -3.98 22.32
N GLU A 114 4.08 -4.50 23.37
CA GLU A 114 5.23 -5.40 23.26
C GLU A 114 4.88 -6.68 22.51
N ALA A 115 3.81 -7.36 22.89
CA ALA A 115 3.39 -8.62 22.26
C ALA A 115 3.06 -8.47 20.77
N PHE A 116 2.43 -7.37 20.37
CA PHE A 116 2.04 -7.12 18.97
C PHE A 116 3.14 -6.46 18.13
N GLN A 117 4.14 -5.84 18.76
CA GLN A 117 5.33 -5.33 18.06
C GLN A 117 6.26 -6.47 17.61
N MET A 118 6.24 -7.61 18.28
CA MET A 118 7.13 -8.73 17.96
C MET A 118 6.91 -9.33 16.57
N PRO A 119 5.68 -9.60 16.12
CA PRO A 119 5.45 -10.02 14.74
C PRO A 119 5.95 -9.03 13.70
N PHE A 120 5.70 -7.73 13.92
CA PHE A 120 6.19 -6.68 13.03
C PHE A 120 7.72 -6.68 12.93
N THR A 121 8.42 -6.67 14.06
CA THR A 121 9.90 -6.66 14.09
C THR A 121 10.52 -7.96 13.57
N THR A 122 9.84 -9.10 13.76
CA THR A 122 10.31 -10.40 13.28
C THR A 122 10.13 -10.53 11.77
N ILE A 123 8.96 -10.16 11.23
CA ILE A 123 8.68 -10.27 9.80
C ILE A 123 9.44 -9.20 9.02
N SER A 124 9.48 -7.95 9.48
CA SER A 124 10.20 -6.87 8.79
C SER A 124 11.68 -7.18 8.58
N ARG A 125 12.36 -7.81 9.54
CA ARG A 125 13.76 -8.26 9.40
C ARG A 125 13.95 -9.39 8.40
N LYS A 126 12.88 -10.10 8.04
CA LYS A 126 12.87 -11.17 7.03
C LYS A 126 12.52 -10.67 5.64
N ILE A 127 11.96 -9.46 5.52
CA ILE A 127 11.70 -8.84 4.23
C ILE A 127 13.04 -8.30 3.72
N LEU A 128 13.57 -8.96 2.69
CA LEU A 128 14.81 -8.56 2.02
C LEU A 128 14.45 -8.00 0.64
N CYS A 129 15.16 -6.94 0.24
CA CYS A 129 15.11 -6.47 -1.14
C CYS A 129 15.93 -7.44 -2.00
N GLU A 130 15.26 -8.29 -2.78
CA GLU A 130 15.91 -9.27 -3.65
C GLU A 130 16.39 -8.67 -4.97
N ASP A 131 15.68 -7.67 -5.49
CA ASP A 131 15.92 -7.08 -6.81
C ASP A 131 15.53 -5.60 -6.83
N LEU A 132 16.21 -4.83 -7.68
CA LEU A 132 15.98 -3.39 -7.84
C LEU A 132 16.09 -3.03 -9.32
N LEU A 133 15.08 -2.33 -9.85
CA LEU A 133 15.06 -1.83 -11.22
C LEU A 133 15.12 -0.28 -11.23
N PRO A 134 16.28 0.33 -11.49
CA PRO A 134 16.40 1.77 -11.69
C PRO A 134 15.59 2.21 -12.93
N LEU A 135 14.74 3.22 -12.76
CA LEU A 135 13.78 3.64 -13.80
C LEU A 135 14.16 4.86 -14.63
N PHE A 136 15.02 5.76 -14.20
CA PHE A 136 15.69 6.82 -15.00
C PHE A 136 16.34 7.79 -14.01
N PRO A 137 17.45 8.45 -14.37
CA PRO A 137 17.96 9.56 -13.59
C PRO A 137 17.04 10.78 -13.75
N LEU A 138 16.54 11.36 -12.66
CA LEU A 138 15.98 12.72 -12.71
C LEU A 138 17.12 13.75 -12.69
N PRO A 139 17.05 14.81 -13.50
CA PRO A 139 17.90 15.98 -13.31
C PRO A 139 17.67 16.56 -11.92
N SER A 140 18.73 16.97 -11.23
CA SER A 140 18.60 17.71 -9.97
C SER A 140 17.80 18.98 -10.20
N LEU A 141 16.67 19.14 -9.51
CA LEU A 141 15.84 20.34 -9.54
C LEU A 141 16.77 21.57 -9.34
N PRO A 142 16.77 22.58 -10.25
CA PRO A 142 17.61 23.75 -10.06
C PRO A 142 17.25 24.39 -8.72
N GLN A 143 18.26 24.55 -7.85
CA GLN A 143 18.11 25.24 -6.58
C GLN A 143 17.45 26.58 -6.83
N ALA A 144 16.38 26.84 -6.07
CA ALA A 144 15.62 28.07 -6.07
C ALA A 144 16.56 29.26 -5.77
N SER A 145 17.13 29.84 -6.82
CA SER A 145 17.82 31.10 -6.74
C SER A 145 17.64 31.87 -8.05
N SER A 146 17.02 33.03 -7.87
CA SER A 146 16.92 34.20 -8.75
C SER A 146 15.99 34.17 -9.97
N SER A 147 14.92 34.95 -9.78
CA SER A 147 14.24 35.85 -10.73
C SER A 147 13.21 35.30 -11.73
N SER A 148 11.94 35.49 -11.32
CA SER A 148 10.83 36.04 -12.13
C SER A 148 10.39 35.26 -13.37
N SER A 149 9.52 34.27 -13.15
CA SER A 149 8.17 34.28 -13.72
C SER A 149 7.32 33.28 -12.96
N SER A 150 6.10 33.70 -12.63
CA SER A 150 5.13 32.96 -11.86
C SER A 150 4.60 31.75 -12.63
N SER A 151 5.22 30.60 -12.40
CA SER A 151 4.59 29.30 -12.55
C SER A 151 5.17 28.44 -11.43
N SER A 152 4.29 28.11 -10.48
CA SER A 152 4.51 27.19 -9.36
C SER A 152 5.54 26.11 -9.70
N SER A 153 6.52 25.91 -8.82
CA SER A 153 7.37 24.73 -8.77
C SER A 153 6.51 23.47 -8.65
N SER A 154 5.96 22.99 -9.77
CA SER A 154 5.29 21.70 -9.82
C SER A 154 6.40 20.66 -9.75
N LEU A 155 6.39 19.80 -8.71
CA LEU A 155 6.99 18.49 -8.89
C LEU A 155 6.46 17.96 -10.22
N THR A 156 7.36 17.65 -11.16
CA THR A 156 7.01 16.96 -12.39
C THR A 156 6.42 15.61 -11.97
N ARG A 157 5.09 15.55 -11.93
CA ARG A 157 4.38 14.31 -11.65
C ARG A 157 4.56 13.43 -12.88
N ILE A 158 5.25 12.32 -12.73
CA ILE A 158 5.45 11.36 -13.80
C ILE A 158 4.29 10.38 -13.76
N PRO A 159 3.42 10.34 -14.79
CA PRO A 159 2.39 9.32 -14.92
C PRO A 159 2.99 7.94 -14.74
N THR A 160 2.49 7.20 -13.75
CA THR A 160 2.98 5.87 -13.40
C THR A 160 1.81 5.01 -12.96
N SER A 161 1.72 3.78 -13.47
CA SER A 161 0.73 2.79 -13.05
C SER A 161 1.39 1.42 -12.89
N ILE A 162 1.03 0.73 -11.81
CA ILE A 162 1.52 -0.59 -11.45
C ILE A 162 0.32 -1.51 -11.22
N SER A 163 0.33 -2.68 -11.86
CA SER A 163 -0.71 -3.69 -11.69
C SER A 163 -0.13 -5.07 -11.92
N TYR A 164 -0.94 -6.10 -11.73
CA TYR A 164 -0.58 -7.47 -12.02
C TYR A 164 -1.77 -8.24 -12.59
N TYR A 165 -1.51 -9.20 -13.47
CA TYR A 165 -2.53 -10.01 -14.15
C TYR A 165 -2.14 -11.48 -14.14
N GLU A 166 -3.14 -12.37 -14.22
CA GLU A 166 -2.89 -13.79 -14.42
C GLU A 166 -2.39 -14.05 -15.85
N ASP A 167 -1.30 -14.81 -15.96
CA ASP A 167 -0.70 -15.21 -17.23
C ASP A 167 -1.50 -16.35 -17.87
N SER A 168 -2.41 -15.99 -18.76
CA SER A 168 -3.21 -16.95 -19.54
C SER A 168 -2.37 -17.79 -20.50
N SER A 169 -1.19 -17.33 -20.91
CA SER A 169 -0.34 -18.01 -21.90
C SER A 169 0.33 -19.28 -21.35
N ARG A 170 0.51 -19.37 -20.03
CA ARG A 170 1.20 -20.49 -19.36
C ARG A 170 0.30 -21.43 -18.57
N ALA A 171 -0.99 -21.11 -18.44
CA ALA A 171 -2.00 -21.92 -17.76
C ALA A 171 -2.07 -23.38 -18.28
N SER A 172 -1.66 -23.61 -19.54
CA SER A 172 -1.70 -24.92 -20.20
C SER A 172 -0.55 -25.87 -19.83
N SER A 173 0.51 -25.42 -19.16
CA SER A 173 1.80 -26.12 -19.15
C SER A 173 2.26 -26.72 -17.81
N SER A 174 1.68 -26.33 -16.67
CA SER A 174 2.13 -26.79 -15.35
C SER A 174 1.13 -27.70 -14.64
N HIS A 175 1.25 -29.02 -14.85
CA HIS A 175 0.53 -30.04 -14.07
C HIS A 175 1.07 -30.24 -12.64
N TYR A 176 2.08 -29.46 -12.22
CA TYR A 176 2.66 -29.57 -10.88
C TYR A 176 2.86 -28.17 -10.28
N THR A 177 2.20 -27.96 -9.13
CA THR A 177 2.05 -26.71 -8.36
C THR A 177 0.99 -25.76 -8.93
N GLY A 178 -0.16 -25.66 -8.27
CA GLY A 178 -1.27 -24.75 -8.61
C GLY A 178 -0.98 -23.28 -8.30
N GLN A 179 0.21 -22.80 -8.64
CA GLN A 179 0.52 -21.37 -8.60
C GLN A 179 0.02 -20.76 -9.91
N HIS A 180 -1.07 -20.01 -9.84
CA HIS A 180 -1.47 -19.14 -10.94
C HIS A 180 -0.29 -18.19 -11.18
N GLN A 181 0.33 -18.27 -12.35
CA GLN A 181 1.48 -17.44 -12.66
C GLN A 181 0.96 -16.03 -12.91
N VAL A 182 1.32 -15.09 -12.03
CA VAL A 182 0.94 -13.69 -12.15
C VAL A 182 2.10 -12.93 -12.80
N ILE A 183 1.81 -12.10 -13.80
CA ILE A 183 2.75 -11.15 -14.42
C ILE A 183 2.43 -9.76 -13.87
N ASP A 184 3.44 -9.12 -13.30
CA ASP A 184 3.42 -7.71 -12.92
C ASP A 184 3.70 -6.82 -14.14
N TYR A 185 3.03 -5.66 -14.17
CA TYR A 185 3.21 -4.61 -15.17
C TYR A 185 3.48 -3.28 -14.47
N LEU A 186 4.50 -2.59 -14.95
CA LEU A 186 4.88 -1.24 -14.54
C LEU A 186 4.89 -0.38 -15.81
N SER A 187 4.03 0.62 -15.85
CA SER A 187 3.93 1.57 -16.95
C SER A 187 4.22 2.97 -16.44
N PHE A 188 5.04 3.73 -17.16
CA PHE A 188 5.39 5.09 -16.77
C PHE A 188 5.81 5.95 -17.95
N GLN A 189 5.61 7.26 -17.85
CA GLN A 189 6.16 8.21 -18.82
C GLN A 189 7.66 8.40 -18.59
N VAL A 190 8.45 8.31 -19.65
CA VAL A 190 9.89 8.59 -19.59
C VAL A 190 10.09 10.09 -19.81
N PRO A 191 10.83 10.79 -18.94
CA PRO A 191 11.16 12.21 -19.17
C PRO A 191 11.93 12.40 -20.48
N ASP A 192 11.61 13.46 -21.23
CA ASP A 192 12.19 13.75 -22.55
C ASP A 192 13.73 13.86 -22.50
N GLU A 193 14.28 14.38 -21.40
CA GLU A 193 15.72 14.51 -21.17
C GLU A 193 16.46 13.16 -21.03
N SER A 194 15.73 12.05 -20.93
CA SER A 194 16.32 10.71 -20.72
C SER A 194 16.95 10.13 -21.99
N PHE A 195 16.50 10.57 -23.17
CA PHE A 195 17.02 10.14 -24.46
C PHE A 195 17.39 11.37 -25.31
N SER A 196 18.47 11.29 -26.09
CA SER A 196 18.93 12.42 -26.91
C SER A 196 18.06 12.68 -28.15
N ASP A 197 17.39 11.65 -28.67
CA ASP A 197 16.79 11.66 -30.01
C ASP A 197 15.30 11.25 -30.00
N ILE A 198 14.76 10.86 -28.84
CA ILE A 198 13.38 10.39 -28.70
C ILE A 198 12.74 11.11 -27.52
N GLU A 199 11.63 11.78 -27.77
CA GLU A 199 10.85 12.49 -26.76
C GLU A 199 9.45 11.86 -26.66
N ASN A 200 8.73 12.18 -25.58
CA ASN A 200 7.33 11.81 -25.37
C ASN A 200 7.09 10.29 -25.39
N CYS A 201 7.88 9.58 -24.60
CA CYS A 201 7.83 8.12 -24.51
C CYS A 201 7.08 7.61 -23.28
N ILE A 202 6.41 6.49 -23.45
CA ILE A 202 5.85 5.68 -22.37
C ILE A 202 6.60 4.36 -22.36
N CYS A 203 7.16 4.00 -21.21
CA CYS A 203 7.73 2.67 -21.03
C CYS A 203 6.75 1.76 -20.31
N ILE A 204 6.66 0.51 -20.78
CA ILE A 204 5.94 -0.56 -20.10
C ILE A 204 6.93 -1.70 -19.86
N VAL A 205 7.12 -2.05 -18.60
CA VAL A 205 7.95 -3.16 -18.13
C VAL A 205 7.03 -4.23 -17.56
N ARG A 206 7.31 -5.50 -17.85
CA ARG A 206 6.56 -6.62 -17.26
C ARG A 206 7.46 -7.75 -16.79
N GLY A 207 6.95 -8.55 -15.85
CA GLY A 207 7.58 -9.79 -15.39
C GLY A 207 8.79 -9.59 -14.48
N PHE A 208 8.84 -8.47 -13.75
CA PHE A 208 9.90 -8.18 -12.77
C PHE A 208 9.76 -9.06 -11.53
N MET A 209 8.54 -9.26 -11.01
CA MET A 209 8.27 -10.06 -9.80
C MET A 209 8.35 -11.58 -10.00
N HIS A 210 8.63 -12.07 -11.22
CA HIS A 210 8.76 -13.50 -11.44
C HIS A 210 9.93 -14.12 -10.64
N ASN A 211 9.57 -15.19 -9.93
CA ASN A 211 10.35 -15.94 -8.94
C ASN A 211 11.84 -16.07 -9.26
N SER A 212 12.68 -15.87 -8.23
CA SER A 212 14.13 -16.09 -8.23
C SER A 212 14.57 -17.51 -8.65
N ASP A 213 13.65 -18.48 -8.67
CA ASP A 213 13.89 -19.81 -9.25
C ASP A 213 13.99 -19.82 -10.79
N CYS A 214 13.47 -18.81 -11.49
CA CYS A 214 13.62 -18.67 -12.95
C CYS A 214 15.05 -18.25 -13.34
N LEU A 215 15.75 -17.49 -12.49
CA LEU A 215 17.16 -17.13 -12.67
C LEU A 215 18.05 -18.38 -12.74
N LYS A 216 17.73 -19.44 -12.00
CA LYS A 216 18.47 -20.72 -12.04
C LYS A 216 18.29 -21.50 -13.34
N LYS A 217 17.29 -21.16 -14.15
CA LYS A 217 16.94 -21.85 -15.41
C LYS A 217 17.29 -21.05 -16.67
N GLY A 218 17.91 -19.87 -16.54
CA GLY A 218 18.39 -19.08 -17.68
C GLY A 218 17.31 -18.35 -18.49
N TYR A 219 16.08 -18.26 -17.99
CA TYR A 219 15.03 -17.45 -18.63
C TYR A 219 15.00 -16.05 -18.01
N SER A 220 15.29 -15.00 -18.80
CA SER A 220 14.99 -13.62 -18.41
C SER A 220 13.48 -13.42 -18.55
N SER A 221 12.78 -13.29 -17.43
CA SER A 221 11.34 -12.98 -17.43
C SER A 221 11.05 -11.49 -17.58
N LEU A 222 12.10 -10.65 -17.52
CA LEU A 222 11.96 -9.21 -17.57
C LEU A 222 11.88 -8.78 -19.02
N GLU A 223 10.79 -8.14 -19.37
CA GLU A 223 10.49 -7.67 -20.70
C GLU A 223 10.07 -6.21 -20.64
N ALA A 224 10.48 -5.42 -21.61
CA ALA A 224 10.09 -4.01 -21.69
C ALA A 224 9.84 -3.57 -23.13
N VAL A 225 8.99 -2.55 -23.26
CA VAL A 225 8.70 -1.88 -24.53
C VAL A 225 8.71 -0.37 -24.29
N LEU A 226 9.20 0.35 -25.29
CA LEU A 226 9.19 1.80 -25.34
C LEU A 226 8.20 2.26 -26.42
N LEU A 227 7.13 2.94 -26.02
CA LEU A 227 6.10 3.48 -26.90
C LEU A 227 6.32 4.98 -27.12
N CYS A 228 6.58 5.40 -28.35
CA CYS A 228 6.68 6.80 -28.73
C CYS A 228 5.29 7.35 -29.01
N VAL A 229 4.86 8.35 -28.24
CA VAL A 229 3.60 9.04 -28.49
C VAL A 229 3.83 10.04 -29.65
N PRO A 230 2.92 10.10 -30.64
CA PRO A 230 3.03 11.04 -31.77
C PRO A 230 3.23 12.48 -31.31
N VAL A 231 3.99 13.25 -32.12
CA VAL A 231 4.41 14.63 -31.80
C VAL A 231 3.26 15.62 -31.62
N ASP A 232 2.09 15.30 -32.18
CA ASP A 232 0.87 16.07 -32.06
C ASP A 232 0.08 15.75 -30.79
N TYR A 233 0.56 14.86 -29.93
CA TYR A 233 -0.07 14.51 -28.67
C TYR A 233 0.91 14.55 -27.51
N LYS A 234 0.40 14.76 -26.30
CA LYS A 234 1.16 14.71 -25.06
C LYS A 234 0.47 13.79 -24.07
N CYS A 235 1.24 12.88 -23.48
CA CYS A 235 0.75 12.04 -22.40
C CYS A 235 0.46 12.87 -21.14
N VAL A 236 -0.77 12.75 -20.62
CA VAL A 236 -1.25 13.45 -19.42
C VAL A 236 -1.26 12.52 -18.22
N ASP A 237 -1.82 11.33 -18.40
CA ASP A 237 -1.82 10.28 -17.39
C ASP A 237 -2.01 8.91 -18.04
N LEU A 238 -1.76 7.84 -17.29
CA LEU A 238 -1.96 6.46 -17.74
C LEU A 238 -2.40 5.57 -16.58
N SER A 239 -3.16 4.52 -16.89
CA SER A 239 -3.61 3.58 -15.87
C SER A 239 -3.87 2.20 -16.46
N LEU A 240 -3.31 1.18 -15.82
CA LEU A 240 -3.54 -0.22 -16.17
C LEU A 240 -4.98 -0.62 -15.78
N TYR A 241 -5.67 -1.31 -16.68
CA TYR A 241 -7.08 -1.66 -16.64
C TYR A 241 -7.28 -3.20 -16.68
N LYS A 242 -8.46 -3.74 -16.97
CA LYS A 242 -8.69 -5.20 -16.95
C LYS A 242 -7.85 -5.92 -18.02
N ASP A 243 -7.58 -7.20 -17.80
CA ASP A 243 -7.04 -8.12 -18.81
C ASP A 243 -5.74 -7.68 -19.49
N SER A 244 -4.82 -7.01 -18.78
CA SER A 244 -3.58 -6.43 -19.34
C SER A 244 -3.79 -5.22 -20.27
N GLN A 245 -4.94 -4.57 -20.22
CA GLN A 245 -5.16 -3.33 -20.96
C GLN A 245 -4.53 -2.13 -20.26
N LEU A 246 -4.10 -1.14 -21.02
CA LEU A 246 -3.59 0.13 -20.56
C LEU A 246 -4.47 1.25 -21.11
N VAL A 247 -5.03 2.07 -20.22
CA VAL A 247 -5.75 3.28 -20.60
C VAL A 247 -4.79 4.46 -20.60
N LEU A 248 -4.64 5.08 -21.76
CA LEU A 248 -3.82 6.27 -21.98
C LEU A 248 -4.71 7.50 -22.06
N LEU A 249 -4.31 8.56 -21.37
CA LEU A 249 -4.95 9.86 -21.43
C LEU A 249 -4.00 10.87 -22.07
N LEU A 250 -4.37 11.38 -23.23
CA LEU A 250 -3.53 12.23 -24.07
C LEU A 250 -4.22 13.59 -24.32
N ASN A 251 -3.43 14.64 -24.52
CA ASN A 251 -3.91 15.92 -25.06
C ASN A 251 -3.29 16.14 -26.43
N LYS A 252 -4.06 16.64 -27.40
CA LYS A 252 -3.50 17.10 -28.66
C LYS A 252 -2.77 18.43 -28.46
N ASP A 253 -1.54 18.53 -28.95
CA ASP A 253 -0.70 19.72 -28.87
C ASP A 253 -1.06 20.70 -30.00
N ASN A 254 -2.13 21.45 -29.80
CA ASN A 254 -2.58 22.45 -30.76
C ASN A 254 -1.81 23.77 -30.54
N ASN A 255 -0.80 24.03 -31.38
CA ASN A 255 -0.08 25.32 -31.46
C ASN A 255 -0.96 26.52 -31.89
N THR A 256 -2.28 26.34 -32.05
CA THR A 256 -3.22 27.39 -32.47
C THR A 256 -4.15 27.76 -31.32
N SER A 257 -4.11 29.03 -30.93
CA SER A 257 -4.66 29.57 -29.68
C SER A 257 -6.19 29.58 -29.55
N GLU A 258 -6.94 28.96 -30.47
CA GLU A 258 -8.41 29.06 -30.54
C GLU A 258 -9.13 27.73 -30.85
N SER A 259 -8.53 26.58 -30.55
CA SER A 259 -9.28 25.31 -30.54
C SER A 259 -9.73 24.97 -29.12
N ALA A 260 -10.98 24.56 -28.96
CA ALA A 260 -11.39 23.79 -27.79
C ALA A 260 -10.45 22.57 -27.76
N GLY A 261 -9.50 22.52 -26.83
CA GLY A 261 -8.45 21.52 -26.93
C GLY A 261 -9.02 20.11 -26.89
N ASP A 262 -8.48 19.25 -27.74
CA ASP A 262 -8.97 17.88 -27.93
C ASP A 262 -8.15 16.94 -27.04
N GLY A 263 -8.78 16.47 -25.97
CA GLY A 263 -8.28 15.33 -25.21
C GLY A 263 -8.55 14.03 -25.98
N CYS A 264 -7.78 12.99 -25.69
CA CYS A 264 -8.00 11.66 -26.22
C CYS A 264 -7.82 10.64 -25.11
N MET A 265 -8.73 9.68 -25.02
CA MET A 265 -8.60 8.51 -24.18
C MET A 265 -8.48 7.28 -25.07
N MET A 266 -7.44 6.49 -24.88
CA MET A 266 -7.17 5.30 -25.68
C MET A 266 -7.00 4.09 -24.77
N ILE A 267 -7.54 2.95 -25.19
CA ILE A 267 -7.29 1.66 -24.54
C ILE A 267 -6.37 0.85 -25.45
N LEU A 268 -5.23 0.42 -24.91
CA LEU A 268 -4.24 -0.38 -25.60
C LEU A 268 -4.11 -1.75 -24.93
N GLU A 269 -3.99 -2.82 -25.73
CA GLU A 269 -3.75 -4.16 -25.23
C GLU A 269 -2.25 -4.34 -24.94
N ALA A 270 -1.85 -4.31 -23.66
CA ALA A 270 -0.44 -4.30 -23.33
C ALA A 270 0.23 -5.63 -23.66
N SER A 271 -0.50 -6.76 -23.65
CA SER A 271 0.07 -8.09 -23.94
C SER A 271 0.64 -8.21 -25.35
N ASP A 272 0.06 -7.48 -26.30
CA ASP A 272 0.28 -7.61 -27.75
C ASP A 272 1.42 -6.69 -28.25
N LEU A 273 2.01 -5.91 -27.34
CA LEU A 273 3.11 -5.01 -27.65
C LEU A 273 4.41 -5.76 -27.98
N PRO A 274 5.30 -5.17 -28.81
CA PRO A 274 6.57 -5.77 -29.19
C PRO A 274 7.61 -5.64 -28.06
N TYR A 275 7.48 -6.49 -27.04
CA TYR A 275 8.42 -6.52 -25.92
C TYR A 275 9.81 -7.02 -26.32
N VAL A 276 10.83 -6.40 -25.71
CA VAL A 276 12.22 -6.83 -25.78
C VAL A 276 12.62 -7.39 -24.41
N SER A 277 13.27 -8.55 -24.41
CA SER A 277 13.80 -9.13 -23.18
C SER A 277 14.98 -8.30 -22.66
N LEU A 278 14.90 -7.89 -21.40
CA LEU A 278 15.97 -7.18 -20.72
C LEU A 278 16.79 -8.12 -19.86
N SER A 279 18.11 -7.99 -19.96
CA SER A 279 19.02 -8.72 -19.07
C SER A 279 18.92 -8.16 -17.65
N ARG A 280 18.72 -9.01 -16.65
CA ARG A 280 18.81 -8.61 -15.24
C ARG A 280 20.27 -8.32 -14.87
N SER A 281 20.52 -7.20 -14.20
CA SER A 281 21.85 -6.81 -13.71
C SER A 281 21.93 -7.02 -12.22
N ALA A 282 23.08 -7.46 -11.70
CA ALA A 282 23.37 -7.38 -10.26
C ALA A 282 23.79 -5.95 -9.83
N PHE A 283 24.02 -5.04 -10.78
CA PHE A 283 24.50 -3.68 -10.52
C PHE A 283 23.35 -2.67 -10.55
N VAL A 284 23.23 -1.92 -9.45
CA VAL A 284 22.18 -0.92 -9.16
C VAL A 284 22.31 0.36 -10.01
N ASP A 285 23.45 0.61 -10.65
CA ASP A 285 23.74 1.92 -11.25
C ASP A 285 23.49 2.00 -12.77
N VAL A 286 22.94 0.95 -13.39
CA VAL A 286 22.77 0.90 -14.85
C VAL A 286 21.32 1.10 -15.25
N TRP A 287 21.02 2.27 -15.81
CA TRP A 287 19.80 2.56 -16.56
C TRP A 287 19.81 1.80 -17.90
N ARG A 288 19.26 0.58 -17.93
CA ARG A 288 19.31 -0.30 -19.12
C ARG A 288 18.24 -0.04 -20.16
N LEU A 289 17.28 0.83 -19.90
CA LEU A 289 16.24 1.17 -20.89
C LEU A 289 16.79 2.00 -22.07
N GLN A 290 18.05 2.42 -22.04
CA GLN A 290 18.77 2.85 -23.26
C GLN A 290 18.82 1.75 -24.33
N GLU A 291 18.84 0.48 -23.95
CA GLU A 291 18.80 -0.67 -24.87
C GLU A 291 17.50 -0.70 -25.70
N LEU A 292 16.42 -0.10 -25.19
CA LEU A 292 15.11 -0.07 -25.88
C LEU A 292 15.04 0.98 -26.99
N LYS A 293 16.01 1.90 -27.08
CA LYS A 293 15.99 3.01 -28.04
C LYS A 293 15.85 2.52 -29.49
N GLU A 294 16.55 1.45 -29.84
CA GLU A 294 16.55 0.89 -31.20
C GLU A 294 15.28 0.08 -31.52
N SER A 295 14.51 -0.31 -30.49
CA SER A 295 13.29 -1.12 -30.61
C SER A 295 12.03 -0.34 -30.23
N ALA A 296 12.09 0.98 -30.25
CA ALA A 296 10.97 1.84 -29.89
C ALA A 296 9.81 1.67 -30.90
N ALA A 297 8.60 1.43 -30.40
CA ALA A 297 7.40 1.30 -31.22
C ALA A 297 6.64 2.63 -31.24
N ILE A 298 6.06 2.98 -32.38
CA ILE A 298 5.25 4.20 -32.53
C ILE A 298 3.80 3.90 -32.12
N LEU A 299 3.23 4.73 -31.26
CA LEU A 299 1.82 4.62 -30.89
C LEU A 299 0.95 5.18 -32.03
N HIS A 300 0.05 4.37 -32.57
CA HIS A 300 -0.86 4.79 -33.64
C HIS A 300 -2.19 5.28 -33.07
N ILE A 301 -2.38 6.60 -33.07
CA ILE A 301 -3.62 7.23 -32.59
C ILE A 301 -4.66 7.18 -33.71
N GLY A 302 -5.60 6.23 -33.60
CA GLY A 302 -6.62 5.96 -34.62
C GLY A 302 -7.13 4.51 -34.65
N ASP A 303 -6.54 3.62 -33.85
CA ASP A 303 -7.03 2.25 -33.66
C ASP A 303 -8.39 2.22 -32.94
N GLU A 304 -9.11 1.10 -33.08
CA GLU A 304 -10.55 0.92 -32.78
C GLU A 304 -11.01 1.32 -31.37
N LYS A 305 -10.10 1.56 -30.40
CA LYS A 305 -10.44 1.90 -28.99
C LYS A 305 -9.92 3.27 -28.54
N ALA A 306 -9.97 4.28 -29.40
CA ALA A 306 -9.68 5.67 -29.04
C ALA A 306 -10.94 6.54 -29.05
N ARG A 307 -11.12 7.38 -28.02
CA ARG A 307 -12.23 8.34 -27.88
C ARG A 307 -11.70 9.75 -27.78
N THR A 308 -12.29 10.65 -28.55
CA THR A 308 -12.00 12.08 -28.48
C THR A 308 -12.80 12.73 -27.36
N ILE A 309 -12.18 13.65 -26.65
CA ILE A 309 -12.79 14.40 -25.55
C ILE A 309 -12.74 15.87 -25.98
N PRO A 310 -13.87 16.59 -26.06
CA PRO A 310 -13.94 17.95 -26.61
C PRO A 310 -13.30 19.03 -25.72
N HIS A 311 -12.51 18.61 -24.73
CA HIS A 311 -11.83 19.45 -23.76
C HIS A 311 -10.43 18.90 -23.45
N CYS A 312 -9.48 19.79 -23.20
CA CYS A 312 -8.19 19.41 -22.63
C CYS A 312 -8.42 18.63 -21.33
N VAL A 313 -7.69 17.53 -21.18
CA VAL A 313 -7.74 16.66 -20.02
C VAL A 313 -6.56 16.92 -19.10
N ILE A 314 -6.75 16.68 -17.81
CA ILE A 314 -5.74 16.84 -16.75
C ILE A 314 -5.72 15.59 -15.87
N ALA A 315 -4.57 15.29 -15.29
CA ALA A 315 -4.44 14.24 -14.29
C ALA A 315 -5.27 14.58 -13.01
N PRO A 316 -5.74 13.58 -12.25
CA PRO A 316 -5.49 12.15 -12.42
C PRO A 316 -6.51 11.44 -13.32
N LEU A 317 -6.09 10.40 -14.04
CA LEU A 317 -6.98 9.39 -14.61
C LEU A 317 -7.35 8.36 -13.54
N ALA A 318 -8.62 7.97 -13.48
CA ALA A 318 -9.06 6.86 -12.64
C ALA A 318 -9.85 5.85 -13.46
N VAL A 319 -9.51 4.57 -13.36
CA VAL A 319 -10.18 3.48 -14.09
C VAL A 319 -10.68 2.42 -13.12
N SER A 320 -11.77 1.74 -13.46
CA SER A 320 -12.36 0.68 -12.65
C SER A 320 -12.66 -0.55 -13.51
N ALA A 321 -11.80 -1.57 -13.39
CA ALA A 321 -11.95 -2.88 -14.03
C ALA A 321 -13.31 -3.52 -13.73
N SER A 322 -13.71 -3.55 -12.46
CA SER A 322 -14.95 -4.21 -12.02
C SER A 322 -16.24 -3.51 -12.46
N ARG A 323 -16.16 -2.23 -12.80
CA ARG A 323 -17.31 -1.42 -13.23
C ARG A 323 -17.30 -1.09 -14.72
N GLY A 324 -16.21 -1.36 -15.43
CA GLY A 324 -16.11 -1.01 -16.84
C GLY A 324 -16.08 0.49 -17.11
N VAL A 325 -15.56 1.32 -16.17
CA VAL A 325 -15.61 2.79 -16.31
C VAL A 325 -14.27 3.48 -16.13
N ALA A 326 -14.12 4.64 -16.76
CA ALA A 326 -13.05 5.60 -16.52
C ALA A 326 -13.62 6.96 -16.09
N CYS A 327 -12.92 7.63 -15.18
CA CYS A 327 -13.18 9.01 -14.78
C CYS A 327 -12.00 9.88 -15.21
N VAL A 328 -12.29 10.91 -15.99
CA VAL A 328 -11.32 11.84 -16.57
C VAL A 328 -11.65 13.25 -16.09
N PHE A 329 -10.64 14.03 -15.74
CA PHE A 329 -10.82 15.44 -15.41
C PHE A 329 -10.53 16.32 -16.61
N ALA A 330 -11.48 17.17 -16.98
CA ALA A 330 -11.23 18.26 -17.92
C ALA A 330 -10.52 19.42 -17.22
N ALA A 331 -9.70 20.18 -17.96
CA ALA A 331 -8.99 21.37 -17.46
C ALA A 331 -9.93 22.42 -16.83
N ARG A 332 -11.21 22.42 -17.21
CA ARG A 332 -12.29 23.22 -16.60
C ARG A 332 -12.75 22.70 -15.22
N LYS A 333 -12.01 21.76 -14.60
CA LYS A 333 -12.29 21.10 -13.32
C LYS A 333 -13.64 20.37 -13.27
N ARG A 334 -14.05 19.78 -14.39
CA ARG A 334 -15.22 18.89 -14.46
C ARG A 334 -14.74 17.46 -14.57
N ALA A 335 -15.37 16.57 -13.82
CA ALA A 335 -15.17 15.12 -13.97
C ALA A 335 -16.13 14.60 -15.05
N LEU A 336 -15.60 13.81 -15.98
CA LEU A 336 -16.32 13.12 -17.04
C LEU A 336 -16.17 11.63 -16.78
N VAL A 337 -17.27 10.89 -16.82
CA VAL A 337 -17.28 9.44 -16.61
C VAL A 337 -17.64 8.76 -17.91
N TYR A 338 -16.78 7.84 -18.35
CA TYR A 338 -16.94 7.05 -19.57
C TYR A 338 -17.13 5.59 -19.22
N ILE A 339 -18.03 4.92 -19.94
CA ILE A 339 -18.18 3.46 -19.91
C ILE A 339 -17.26 2.90 -20.99
N LEU A 340 -16.24 2.14 -20.59
CA LEU A 340 -15.17 1.65 -21.46
C LEU A 340 -15.58 0.43 -22.31
N GLU A 341 -16.69 -0.23 -21.97
CA GLU A 341 -17.18 -1.45 -22.64
C GLU A 341 -18.22 -1.17 -23.73
N GLU A 342 -18.83 0.01 -23.73
CA GLU A 342 -19.83 0.42 -24.72
C GLU A 342 -19.15 1.30 -25.77
N ASP A 343 -19.26 0.92 -27.04
CA ASP A 343 -18.92 1.82 -28.14
C ASP A 343 -19.94 2.97 -28.15
N GLU A 344 -19.47 4.21 -28.34
CA GLU A 344 -20.40 5.33 -28.47
C GLU A 344 -21.17 5.14 -29.78
N ASP A 345 -22.42 4.68 -29.70
CA ASP A 345 -23.34 4.70 -30.83
C ASP A 345 -23.31 6.12 -31.40
N GLU A 346 -22.92 6.24 -32.68
CA GLU A 346 -23.05 7.48 -33.43
C GLU A 346 -24.53 7.85 -33.45
N VAL A 347 -25.00 8.58 -32.44
CA VAL A 347 -26.17 9.42 -32.58
C VAL A 347 -25.71 10.53 -33.52
N SER A 348 -25.77 10.26 -34.81
CA SER A 348 -25.77 11.30 -35.82
C SER A 348 -26.96 12.19 -35.46
N ASP A 349 -26.67 13.40 -34.97
CA ASP A 349 -27.64 14.48 -34.94
C ASP A 349 -28.07 14.75 -36.40
N ALA A 350 -29.10 14.02 -36.80
CA ALA A 350 -29.86 14.19 -38.02
C ALA A 350 -31.34 14.06 -37.66
N GLU A 351 -31.87 15.05 -36.94
CA GLU A 351 -33.01 15.91 -37.33
C GLU A 351 -33.36 16.93 -36.24
#